data_AF-A0A2V9IW45-F1
#
_entry.id   AF-A0A2V9IW45-F1
#
_cell.length_a   1.000
_cell.length_b   1.000
_cell.length_c   1.000
_cell.angle_alpha   90.00
_cell.angle_beta   90.00
_cell.angle_gamma   90.00
#
_symmetry.space_group_name_H-M   'P 1'
#
loop_
_entity.id
_entity.type
_entity.pdbx_description
1 polymer ?
#
loop_
_entity_poly.entity_id
_entity_poly.type
_entity_poly.pdbx_seq_one_letter_code
_entity_poly.pdbx_strand_id
1 'polypeptide(L)'
;MVYHTLRLRIPGEVATLTFNRPEKRNALSPEMIEEFLAALGEFEASGARVGIVTGAGKAFCAGMDLEALKALATQAQEHKVLKGGVLKGGLPRPSDANLADSRRMARLFR
;
A
#
# COMPACT_ATOMS: atom_id res chain seq x y z
N MET A 1 -1.61 -6.69 14.78
CA MET A 1 -0.13 -6.68 14.64
C MET A 1 0.42 -5.32 15.07
N VAL A 2 1.74 -5.10 15.07
CA VAL A 2 2.32 -3.75 15.24
C VAL A 2 2.55 -3.16 13.85
N TYR A 3 1.96 -1.98 13.59
CA TYR A 3 2.14 -1.23 12.35
C TYR A 3 3.13 -0.08 12.58
N HIS A 4 3.99 0.17 11.59
CA HIS A 4 4.99 1.23 11.60
C HIS A 4 4.49 2.48 10.88
N THR A 5 3.79 2.29 9.77
CA THR A 5 3.35 3.38 8.89
C THR A 5 1.88 3.72 9.05
N LEU A 6 1.12 2.88 9.76
CA LEU A 6 -0.32 3.01 10.01
C LEU A 6 -0.64 2.98 11.51
N ARG A 7 -1.85 3.42 11.86
CA ARG A 7 -2.49 3.11 13.15
C ARG A 7 -3.90 2.58 12.91
N LEU A 8 -4.23 1.46 13.54
CA LEU A 8 -5.57 0.88 13.53
C LEU A 8 -6.18 0.96 14.94
N ARG A 9 -7.41 1.43 15.04
CA ARG A 9 -8.17 1.47 16.30
C ARG A 9 -9.61 1.04 16.03
N ILE A 10 -10.13 0.09 16.81
CA ILE A 10 -11.48 -0.48 16.61
C ILE A 10 -12.30 -0.43 17.91
N PRO A 11 -12.81 0.75 18.32
CA PRO A 11 -13.72 0.84 19.45
C PRO A 11 -15.15 0.43 19.04
N GLY A 12 -15.53 -0.81 19.35
CA GLY A 12 -16.88 -1.31 19.07
C GLY A 12 -17.15 -1.46 17.56
N GLU A 13 -18.20 -0.82 17.05
CA GLU A 13 -18.66 -1.02 15.67
C GLU A 13 -17.93 -0.19 14.61
N VAL A 14 -17.01 0.71 15.00
CA VAL A 14 -16.30 1.60 14.06
C VAL A 14 -14.81 1.34 14.13
N ALA A 15 -14.20 0.97 13.00
CA ALA A 15 -12.75 0.89 12.83
C ALA A 15 -12.23 2.20 12.24
N THR A 16 -11.14 2.72 12.80
CA THR A 16 -10.44 3.90 12.29
C THR A 16 -9.01 3.51 11.95
N LEU A 17 -8.67 3.60 10.67
CA LEU A 17 -7.33 3.47 10.15
C LEU A 17 -6.75 4.85 9.84
N THR A 18 -5.58 5.14 10.41
CA THR A 18 -4.86 6.40 10.19
C THR A 18 -3.53 6.13 9.48
N PHE A 19 -3.33 6.69 8.29
CA PHE A 19 -2.01 6.76 7.66
C PHE A 19 -1.10 7.65 8.50
N ASN A 20 0.09 7.18 8.85
CA ASN A 20 0.94 7.80 9.86
C ASN A 20 2.36 8.06 9.36
N ARG A 21 2.47 8.74 8.22
CA ARG A 21 3.73 9.29 7.67
C ARG A 21 3.56 10.79 7.36
N PRO A 22 3.17 11.63 8.34
CA PRO A 22 2.83 13.04 8.11
C PRO A 22 3.96 13.85 7.46
N GLU A 23 5.21 13.52 7.75
CA GLU A 23 6.43 14.11 7.19
C GLU A 23 6.54 13.90 5.67
N LYS A 24 5.97 12.80 5.15
CA LYS A 24 5.86 12.50 3.72
C LYS A 24 4.44 12.71 3.19
N ARG A 25 3.62 13.52 3.88
CA ARG A 25 2.20 13.78 3.54
C ARG A 25 1.41 12.49 3.32
N ASN A 26 1.74 11.46 4.11
CA ASN A 26 1.14 10.13 4.03
C ASN A 26 1.25 9.50 2.64
N ALA A 27 2.37 9.70 1.92
CA ALA A 27 2.63 9.02 0.66
C ALA A 27 2.70 7.49 0.85
N LEU A 28 2.17 6.74 -0.12
CA LEU A 28 2.09 5.28 -0.10
C LEU A 28 3.45 4.67 -0.47
N SER A 29 4.15 4.14 0.54
CA SER A 29 5.29 3.24 0.34
C SER A 29 4.80 1.79 0.15
N PRO A 30 5.65 0.89 -0.37
CA PRO A 30 5.35 -0.55 -0.40
C PRO A 30 4.96 -1.11 0.96
N GLU A 31 5.71 -0.78 2.01
CA GLU A 31 5.42 -1.18 3.40
C GLU A 31 4.04 -0.70 3.85
N MET A 32 3.67 0.56 3.56
CA MET A 32 2.34 1.09 3.92
C MET A 32 1.21 0.37 3.19
N ILE A 33 1.43 -0.05 1.94
CA ILE A 33 0.45 -0.82 1.17
C ILE A 33 0.26 -2.21 1.81
N GLU A 34 1.35 -2.89 2.18
CA GLU A 34 1.28 -4.19 2.87
C GLU A 34 0.57 -4.09 4.22
N GLU A 35 0.94 -3.09 5.03
CA GLU A 35 0.28 -2.83 6.32
C GLU A 35 -1.21 -2.49 6.14
N PHE A 36 -1.57 -1.75 5.08
CA PHE A 36 -2.95 -1.38 4.83
C PHE A 36 -3.78 -2.60 4.47
N LEU A 37 -3.27 -3.49 3.62
CA LEU A 37 -3.93 -4.76 3.30
C LEU A 37 -4.11 -5.65 4.53
N ALA A 38 -3.10 -5.70 5.41
CA ALA A 38 -3.21 -6.44 6.67
C ALA A 38 -4.27 -5.84 7.60
N ALA A 39 -4.31 -4.51 7.73
CA ALA A 39 -5.28 -3.80 8.56
C ALA A 39 -6.71 -3.92 8.05
N LEU A 40 -6.91 -3.99 6.73
CA LEU A 40 -8.20 -4.30 6.12
C LEU A 40 -8.67 -5.72 6.49
N GLY A 41 -7.77 -6.69 6.53
CA GLY A 41 -8.08 -8.04 7.03
C GLY A 41 -8.44 -8.06 8.52
N GLU A 42 -7.73 -7.29 9.35
CA GLU A 42 -8.09 -7.11 10.77
C GLU A 42 -9.47 -6.44 10.92
N PHE A 43 -9.80 -5.46 10.07
CA PHE A 43 -11.13 -4.83 10.03
C PHE A 43 -12.22 -5.83 9.67
N GLU A 44 -12.07 -6.60 8.60
CA GLU A 44 -13.05 -7.62 8.18
C GLU A 44 -13.31 -8.65 9.30
N ALA A 45 -12.26 -9.07 10.02
CA ALA A 45 -12.36 -10.02 11.12
C ALA A 45 -12.92 -9.42 12.42
N SER A 46 -12.91 -8.09 12.56
CA SER A 46 -13.28 -7.41 13.81
C SER A 46 -14.78 -7.36 14.09
N GLY A 47 -15.63 -7.56 13.08
CA GLY A 47 -17.08 -7.36 13.17
C GLY A 47 -17.51 -5.90 13.21
N ALA A 48 -16.58 -4.94 13.09
CA ALA A 48 -16.91 -3.54 12.91
C ALA A 48 -17.72 -3.32 11.62
N ARG A 49 -18.71 -2.44 11.70
CA ARG A 49 -19.67 -2.17 10.61
C ARG A 49 -19.22 -1.04 9.69
N VAL A 50 -18.38 -0.14 10.20
CA VAL A 50 -17.92 1.05 9.48
C VAL A 50 -16.41 1.17 9.60
N GLY A 51 -15.75 1.35 8.46
CA GLY A 51 -14.33 1.68 8.39
C GLY A 51 -14.12 3.14 8.02
N ILE A 52 -13.33 3.87 8.82
CA ILE A 52 -12.86 5.22 8.52
C ILE A 52 -11.38 5.13 8.14
N VAL A 53 -11.02 5.68 6.99
CA VAL A 53 -9.61 5.84 6.59
C VAL A 53 -9.30 7.33 6.61
N THR A 54 -8.23 7.71 7.31
CA THR A 54 -7.79 9.11 7.41
C THR A 54 -6.27 9.22 7.45
N GLY A 55 -5.74 10.44 7.33
CA GLY A 55 -4.31 10.72 7.42
C GLY A 55 -3.95 11.50 8.67
N ALA A 56 -2.81 11.18 9.28
CA ALA A 56 -2.24 11.98 10.35
C ALA A 56 -1.76 13.33 9.81
N GLY A 57 -1.93 14.40 10.60
CA GLY A 57 -1.46 15.73 10.25
C GLY A 57 -2.40 16.47 9.29
N LYS A 58 -1.81 17.19 8.33
CA LYS A 58 -2.53 18.16 7.49
C LYS A 58 -3.09 17.59 6.17
N ALA A 59 -2.73 16.37 5.82
CA ALA A 59 -3.07 15.77 4.53
C ALA A 59 -3.58 14.34 4.70
N PHE A 60 -4.53 13.93 3.87
CA PHE A 60 -4.98 12.55 3.80
C PHE A 60 -3.87 11.63 3.28
N CYS A 61 -3.49 11.79 2.00
CA CYS A 61 -2.45 11.02 1.31
C CYS A 61 -2.01 11.79 0.05
N ALA A 62 -0.71 11.84 -0.23
CA ALA A 62 -0.17 12.47 -1.44
C ALA A 62 -0.10 11.55 -2.67
N GLY A 63 -0.56 10.30 -2.57
CA GLY A 63 -0.44 9.28 -3.62
C GLY A 63 0.80 8.39 -3.42
N MET A 64 1.37 7.87 -4.52
CA MET A 64 2.54 6.98 -4.46
C MET A 64 3.83 7.70 -4.04
N ASP A 65 4.62 7.06 -3.17
CA ASP A 65 5.94 7.53 -2.76
C ASP A 65 6.93 7.37 -3.93
N LEU A 66 7.22 8.48 -4.61
CA LEU A 66 8.11 8.52 -5.76
C LEU A 66 9.55 8.10 -5.43
N GLU A 67 10.01 8.34 -4.20
CA GLU A 67 11.35 7.92 -3.78
C GLU A 67 11.40 6.40 -3.63
N ALA A 68 10.37 5.80 -3.03
CA ALA A 68 10.24 4.36 -2.94
C ALA A 68 10.18 3.70 -4.33
N LEU A 69 9.43 4.31 -5.27
CA LEU A 69 9.34 3.82 -6.64
C LEU A 69 10.70 3.84 -7.36
N LYS A 70 11.48 4.91 -7.18
CA LYS A 70 12.84 5.02 -7.74
C LYS A 70 13.77 3.96 -7.15
N ALA A 71 13.73 3.73 -5.84
CA ALA A 71 14.58 2.73 -5.19
C ALA A 71 14.31 1.31 -5.73
N LEU A 72 13.03 0.93 -5.91
CA LEU A 72 12.67 -0.35 -6.50
C LEU A 72 13.14 -0.49 -7.95
N ALA A 73 13.03 0.59 -8.74
CA ALA A 73 13.51 0.60 -10.12
C ALA A 73 15.03 0.39 -10.20
N THR A 74 15.80 1.04 -9.32
CA THR A 74 17.25 0.88 -9.25
C THR A 74 17.66 -0.55 -8.86
N GLN A 75 16.99 -1.14 -7.86
CA GLN A 75 17.25 -2.53 -7.44
C GLN A 75 16.95 -3.55 -8.55
N ALA A 76 15.88 -3.32 -9.33
CA ALA A 76 15.54 -4.16 -10.47
C ALA A 76 16.58 -4.05 -11.62
N GLN A 77 17.27 -2.91 -11.73
CA GLN A 77 18.35 -2.72 -12.69
C GLN A 77 19.62 -3.46 -12.24
N GLU A 78 20.01 -3.39 -10.98
CA GLU A 78 21.21 -4.08 -10.45
C GLU A 78 21.09 -5.61 -10.56
N HIS A 79 19.91 -6.17 -10.30
CA HIS A 79 19.69 -7.61 -10.42
C HIS A 79 19.69 -8.11 -11.89
N LYS A 80 19.47 -7.22 -12.87
CA LYS A 80 19.61 -7.53 -14.31
C LYS A 80 21.06 -7.54 -14.78
N VAL A 81 21.95 -6.79 -14.14
CA VAL A 81 23.37 -6.71 -14.55
C VAL A 81 24.14 -7.97 -14.14
N LEU A 82 23.74 -8.65 -13.06
CA LEU A 82 24.41 -9.86 -12.57
C LEU A 82 24.00 -11.16 -13.29
N LYS A 83 22.86 -11.20 -13.99
CA LYS A 83 22.43 -12.37 -14.79
C LYS A 83 22.45 -12.00 -16.27
N GLY A 84 23.64 -12.08 -16.88
CA GLY A 84 23.83 -11.92 -18.32
C GLY A 84 22.87 -12.80 -19.11
N GLY A 85 21.84 -12.18 -19.70
CA GLY A 85 20.85 -12.86 -20.52
C GLY A 85 19.96 -11.84 -21.21
N VAL A 86 20.18 -11.64 -22.51
CA VAL A 86 19.38 -10.77 -23.38
C VAL A 86 17.93 -11.28 -23.41
N LEU A 87 17.06 -10.71 -22.58
CA LEU A 87 15.61 -10.93 -22.71
C LEU A 87 15.07 -9.99 -23.79
N LYS A 88 14.92 -10.53 -25.01
CA LYS A 88 13.97 -9.98 -26.01
C LYS A 88 12.55 -10.23 -25.50
N GLY A 89 12.04 -9.30 -24.71
CA GLY A 89 10.65 -9.28 -24.25
C GLY A 89 10.45 -7.99 -23.49
N GLY A 90 9.68 -7.06 -24.05
CA GLY A 90 9.44 -5.75 -23.46
C GLY A 90 9.01 -5.84 -22.00
N LEU A 91 9.41 -4.86 -21.20
CA LEU A 91 8.99 -4.72 -19.82
C LEU A 91 7.45 -4.82 -19.76
N PRO A 92 6.86 -5.66 -18.88
CA PRO A 92 5.41 -5.71 -18.75
C PRO A 92 4.89 -4.31 -18.43
N ARG A 93 3.85 -3.89 -19.14
CA ARG A 93 3.30 -2.55 -18.97
C ARG A 93 2.73 -2.44 -17.56
N PRO A 94 2.83 -1.28 -16.90
CA PRO A 94 2.26 -1.07 -15.56
C PRO A 94 0.77 -1.43 -15.45
N SER A 95 0.02 -1.41 -16.57
CA SER A 95 -1.38 -1.84 -16.65
C SER A 95 -1.61 -3.32 -16.33
N ASP A 96 -0.61 -4.17 -16.51
CA ASP A 96 -0.75 -5.62 -16.49
C ASP A 96 -0.46 -6.21 -15.09
N ALA A 97 0.20 -5.43 -14.22
CA ALA A 97 0.60 -5.85 -12.88
C ALA A 97 -0.47 -5.64 -11.78
N ASN A 98 -1.59 -4.98 -12.08
CA ASN A 98 -2.50 -4.46 -11.04
C ASN A 98 -3.94 -5.02 -11.08
N LEU A 99 -4.22 -6.01 -11.93
CA LEU A 99 -5.58 -6.54 -12.12
C LEU A 99 -6.05 -7.46 -10.98
N ALA A 100 -5.13 -8.09 -10.25
CA ALA A 100 -5.45 -8.93 -9.10
C ALA A 100 -5.81 -8.10 -7.85
N ASP A 101 -5.07 -7.02 -7.58
CA ASP A 101 -5.28 -6.16 -6.41
C ASP A 101 -6.50 -5.25 -6.56
N SER A 102 -6.74 -4.70 -7.75
CA SER A 102 -7.93 -3.88 -8.04
C SER A 102 -9.25 -4.65 -7.83
N ARG A 103 -9.28 -5.95 -8.13
CA ARG A 103 -10.45 -6.83 -7.88
C ARG A 103 -10.62 -7.19 -6.40
N ARG A 104 -9.57 -7.08 -5.58
CA ARG A 104 -9.64 -7.27 -4.12
C ARG A 104 -10.13 -5.99 -3.45
N MET A 105 -9.62 -4.83 -3.86
CA MET A 105 -10.08 -3.52 -3.39
C MET A 105 -11.55 -3.26 -3.74
N ALA A 106 -11.99 -3.54 -4.97
CA ALA A 106 -13.37 -3.31 -5.38
C ALA A 106 -14.41 -4.18 -4.63
N ARG A 107 -13.98 -5.28 -4.01
CA ARG A 107 -14.84 -6.13 -3.17
C ARG A 107 -14.99 -5.63 -1.74
N LEU A 108 -14.05 -4.83 -1.24
CA LEU A 108 -14.09 -4.27 0.12
C LEU A 108 -15.01 -3.04 0.27
N PHE A 109 -15.39 -2.39 -0.84
CA PHE A 109 -16.24 -1.18 -0.84
C PHE A 109 -17.68 -1.44 -1.29
N ARG A 110 -18.14 -2.69 -1.23
CA ARG A 110 -19.48 -3.11 -1.63
C ARG A 110 -20.19 -3.79 -0.48
#